data_AF-A0A0R0C036-F1
#
_entry.id   AF-A0A0R0C036-F1
#
_cell.length_a   1.000
_cell.length_b   1.000
_cell.length_c   1.000
_cell.angle_alpha   90.00
_cell.angle_beta   90.00
_cell.angle_gamma   90.00
#
_symmetry.space_group_name_H-M   'P 1'
#
loop_
_entity.id
_entity.type
_entity.pdbx_description
1 polymer ?
#
loop_
_entity_poly.entity_id
_entity_poly.type
_entity_poly.pdbx_seq_one_letter_code
_entity_poly.pdbx_strand_id
1 'polypeptide(L)'
;MDCELVGWCALKPEVQAAWFQAVASVVAIIVALLVPALQSRSARKQKAADDHANSVAAAAQMLPHVQDIGRLIAAILTDESPVKFGGESGPIGPLAQQLINHKSVDILSGSLRSLGDAREKASAVVFNIYRARELAQGEVDQVQVRSYKKFYERLRAAQTASSQCLDKIDIMFTGHVGDYA
;
A
#
# COMPACT_ATOMS: atom_id res chain seq x y z
N MET A 1 -52.88 -43.66 12.64
CA MET A 1 -52.77 -42.20 12.58
C MET A 1 -51.83 -41.81 13.69
N ASP A 2 -50.56 -41.81 13.31
CA ASP A 2 -49.40 -41.79 14.17
C ASP A 2 -49.24 -40.39 14.76
N CYS A 3 -49.83 -40.22 15.93
CA CYS A 3 -49.64 -39.05 16.74
C CYS A 3 -48.28 -39.21 17.47
N GLU A 4 -47.17 -38.93 16.77
CA GLU A 4 -45.91 -38.51 17.41
C GLU A 4 -45.87 -36.98 17.59
N LEU A 5 -46.90 -36.28 17.11
CA LEU A 5 -47.23 -34.88 17.36
C LEU A 5 -48.05 -34.66 18.65
N VAL A 6 -48.07 -35.62 19.58
CA VAL A 6 -48.90 -35.61 20.82
C VAL A 6 -48.49 -34.50 21.80
N GLY A 7 -47.29 -33.94 21.67
CA GLY A 7 -46.86 -32.80 22.49
C GLY A 7 -47.54 -31.47 22.14
N TRP A 8 -48.04 -31.30 20.91
CA TRP A 8 -48.51 -29.98 20.44
C TRP A 8 -50.04 -29.83 20.47
N CYS A 9 -50.79 -30.90 20.16
CA CYS A 9 -52.25 -30.87 20.10
C CYS A 9 -52.95 -30.98 21.47
N ALA A 10 -52.21 -31.20 22.57
CA ALA A 10 -52.76 -31.33 23.92
C ALA A 10 -52.60 -30.05 24.79
N LEU A 11 -52.00 -28.98 24.26
CA LEU A 11 -51.83 -27.71 24.98
C LEU A 11 -53.04 -26.78 24.76
N LYS A 12 -53.50 -26.10 25.84
CA LYS A 12 -54.51 -25.04 25.75
C LYS A 12 -54.06 -23.93 24.78
N PRO A 13 -54.97 -23.30 24.00
CA PRO A 13 -54.62 -22.27 23.01
C PRO A 13 -53.81 -21.10 23.61
N GLU A 14 -54.09 -20.78 24.87
CA GLU A 14 -53.41 -19.75 25.67
C GLU A 14 -51.91 -20.06 25.87
N VAL A 15 -51.57 -21.34 26.08
CA VAL A 15 -50.20 -21.78 26.34
C VAL A 15 -49.42 -21.87 25.01
N GLN A 16 -50.09 -22.22 23.92
CA GLN A 16 -49.51 -22.15 22.58
C GLN A 16 -49.19 -20.70 22.18
N ALA A 17 -50.09 -19.75 22.44
CA ALA A 17 -49.88 -18.33 22.17
C ALA A 17 -48.71 -17.75 22.99
N ALA A 18 -48.63 -18.07 24.28
CA ALA A 18 -47.53 -17.66 25.14
C ALA A 18 -46.17 -18.22 24.67
N TRP A 19 -46.15 -19.48 24.20
CA TRP A 19 -44.95 -20.09 23.63
C TRP A 19 -44.52 -19.40 22.33
N PHE A 20 -45.44 -19.15 21.39
CA PHE A 20 -45.14 -18.40 20.17
C PHE A 20 -44.65 -16.99 20.46
N GLN A 21 -45.21 -16.30 21.45
CA GLN A 21 -44.76 -14.97 21.86
C GLN A 21 -43.33 -15.01 22.45
N ALA A 22 -43.01 -16.02 23.25
CA ALA A 22 -41.68 -16.19 23.81
C ALA A 22 -40.63 -16.56 22.73
N VAL A 23 -40.98 -17.41 21.77
CA VAL A 23 -40.09 -17.76 20.66
C VAL A 23 -39.92 -16.57 19.70
N ALA A 24 -41.01 -15.87 19.38
CA ALA A 24 -40.96 -14.69 18.51
C ALA A 24 -40.12 -13.56 19.11
N SER A 25 -40.16 -13.34 20.43
CA SER A 25 -39.33 -12.31 21.07
C SER A 25 -37.85 -12.67 21.02
N VAL A 26 -37.48 -13.95 21.23
CA VAL A 26 -36.10 -14.42 21.09
C VAL A 26 -35.60 -14.29 19.66
N VAL A 27 -36.40 -14.69 18.67
CA VAL A 27 -36.06 -14.54 17.25
C VAL A 27 -35.91 -13.07 16.87
N ALA A 28 -36.80 -12.19 17.35
CA ALA A 28 -36.71 -10.75 17.11
C ALA A 28 -35.41 -10.15 17.66
N ILE A 29 -34.98 -10.56 18.86
CA ILE A 29 -33.70 -10.13 19.45
C ILE A 29 -32.52 -10.63 18.61
N ILE A 30 -32.54 -11.89 18.16
CA ILE A 30 -31.48 -12.45 17.32
C ILE A 30 -31.37 -11.68 15.99
N VAL A 31 -32.50 -11.43 15.32
CA VAL A 31 -32.53 -10.67 14.07
C VAL A 31 -32.05 -9.23 14.27
N ALA A 32 -32.45 -8.59 15.37
CA ALA A 32 -32.02 -7.24 15.72
C ALA A 32 -30.49 -7.11 15.90
N LEU A 33 -29.82 -8.18 16.33
CA LEU A 33 -28.34 -8.22 16.43
C LEU A 33 -27.66 -8.65 15.12
N LEU A 34 -28.26 -9.59 14.37
CA LEU A 34 -27.68 -10.10 13.13
C LEU A 34 -27.71 -9.08 11.99
N VAL A 35 -28.80 -8.32 11.84
CA VAL A 35 -28.96 -7.38 10.72
C VAL A 35 -27.87 -6.28 10.73
N PRO A 36 -27.57 -5.59 11.86
CA PRO A 36 -26.47 -4.63 11.92
C PRO A 36 -25.10 -5.27 11.68
N ALA A 37 -24.88 -6.49 12.16
CA ALA A 37 -23.64 -7.22 11.93
C ALA A 37 -23.43 -7.55 10.43
N LEU A 38 -24.47 -8.00 9.75
CA LEU A 38 -24.44 -8.26 8.31
C LEU A 38 -24.27 -6.98 7.49
N GLN A 39 -24.98 -5.90 7.85
CA GLN A 39 -24.83 -4.60 7.20
C GLN A 39 -23.43 -4.03 7.37
N SER A 40 -22.86 -4.09 8.59
CA SER A 40 -21.49 -3.63 8.84
C SER A 40 -20.46 -4.46 8.07
N ARG A 41 -20.67 -5.77 7.91
CA ARG A 41 -19.81 -6.63 7.09
C ARG A 41 -19.89 -6.27 5.62
N SER A 42 -21.09 -6.01 5.09
CA SER A 42 -21.27 -5.58 3.70
C SER A 42 -20.65 -4.20 3.45
N ALA A 43 -20.88 -3.25 4.36
CA ALA A 43 -20.31 -1.90 4.27
C ALA A 43 -18.77 -1.92 4.33
N ARG A 44 -18.18 -2.80 5.16
CA ARG A 44 -16.72 -2.99 5.18
C ARG A 44 -16.18 -3.55 3.86
N LYS A 45 -16.91 -4.46 3.21
CA LYS A 45 -16.52 -5.02 1.91
C LYS A 45 -16.59 -3.95 0.81
N GLN A 46 -17.68 -3.18 0.76
CA GLN A 46 -17.82 -2.09 -0.21
C GLN A 46 -16.73 -1.04 -0.02
N LYS A 47 -16.51 -0.61 1.23
CA LYS A 47 -15.44 0.33 1.55
C LYS A 47 -14.06 -0.20 1.16
N ALA A 48 -13.78 -1.47 1.40
CA ALA A 48 -12.51 -2.07 0.99
C ALA A 48 -12.33 -2.10 -0.53
N ALA A 49 -13.40 -2.31 -1.30
CA ALA A 49 -13.37 -2.24 -2.76
C ALA A 49 -13.15 -0.80 -3.25
N ASP A 50 -13.83 0.18 -2.65
CA ASP A 50 -13.65 1.60 -2.97
C ASP A 50 -12.23 2.09 -2.63
N ASP A 51 -11.73 1.74 -1.45
CA ASP A 51 -10.37 2.04 -1.01
C ASP A 51 -9.33 1.40 -1.95
N HIS A 52 -9.59 0.17 -2.43
CA HIS A 52 -8.73 -0.49 -3.40
C HIS A 52 -8.74 0.23 -4.76
N ALA A 53 -9.91 0.56 -5.31
CA ALA A 53 -10.03 1.30 -6.57
C ALA A 53 -9.32 2.67 -6.51
N ASN A 54 -9.47 3.38 -5.39
CA ASN A 54 -8.77 4.64 -5.13
C ASN A 54 -7.24 4.43 -5.09
N SER A 55 -6.78 3.32 -4.51
CA SER A 55 -5.35 3.02 -4.46
C SER A 55 -4.75 2.69 -5.83
N VAL A 56 -5.50 1.99 -6.70
CA VAL A 56 -5.12 1.71 -8.08
C VAL A 56 -5.05 3.01 -8.90
N ALA A 57 -6.04 3.89 -8.75
CA ALA A 57 -6.05 5.19 -9.41
C ALA A 57 -4.86 6.07 -8.97
N ALA A 58 -4.56 6.09 -7.67
CA ALA A 58 -3.39 6.79 -7.14
C ALA A 58 -2.07 6.19 -7.65
N ALA A 59 -1.97 4.85 -7.70
CA ALA A 59 -0.81 4.15 -8.27
C ALA A 59 -0.59 4.50 -9.75
N ALA A 60 -1.67 4.61 -10.55
CA ALA A 60 -1.61 5.04 -11.94
C ALA A 60 -1.01 6.44 -12.10
N GLN A 61 -1.44 7.37 -11.26
CA GLN A 61 -0.94 8.75 -11.26
C GLN A 61 0.53 8.83 -10.85
N MET A 62 0.99 7.93 -9.98
CA MET A 62 2.37 7.92 -9.49
C MET A 62 3.36 7.20 -10.40
N LEU A 63 2.88 6.34 -11.30
CA LEU A 63 3.69 5.59 -12.24
C LEU A 63 4.74 6.44 -13.00
N PRO A 64 4.40 7.58 -13.64
CA PRO A 64 5.40 8.40 -14.33
C PRO A 64 6.47 8.93 -13.36
N HIS A 65 6.10 9.29 -12.14
CA HIS A 65 7.04 9.80 -11.14
C HIS A 65 8.03 8.74 -10.67
N VAL A 66 7.57 7.51 -10.44
CA VAL A 66 8.43 6.38 -10.06
C VAL A 66 9.37 6.01 -11.22
N GLN A 67 8.89 6.02 -12.47
CA GLN A 67 9.71 5.77 -13.65
C GLN A 67 10.78 6.85 -13.84
N ASP A 68 10.42 8.13 -13.69
CA ASP A 68 11.37 9.23 -13.82
C ASP A 68 12.47 9.15 -12.75
N ILE A 69 12.10 8.87 -11.50
CA ILE A 69 13.05 8.62 -10.41
C ILE A 69 13.98 7.47 -10.77
N GLY A 70 13.42 6.34 -11.22
CA GLY A 70 14.20 5.16 -11.61
C GLY A 70 15.18 5.45 -12.76
N ARG A 71 14.75 6.19 -13.78
CA ARG A 71 15.58 6.62 -14.91
C ARG A 71 16.72 7.53 -14.47
N LEU A 72 16.44 8.52 -13.63
CA LEU A 72 17.46 9.42 -13.09
C LEU A 72 18.49 8.67 -12.25
N ILE A 73 18.03 7.78 -11.37
CA ILE A 73 18.93 6.94 -10.56
C ILE A 73 19.80 6.06 -11.46
N ALA A 74 19.21 5.44 -12.50
CA ALA A 74 19.96 4.64 -13.45
C ALA A 74 21.02 5.47 -14.21
N ALA A 75 20.68 6.68 -14.63
CA ALA A 75 21.61 7.61 -15.26
C ALA A 75 22.77 7.98 -14.31
N ILE A 76 22.48 8.30 -13.05
CA ILE A 76 23.51 8.58 -12.02
C ILE A 76 24.42 7.37 -11.82
N LEU A 77 23.84 6.18 -11.68
CA LEU A 77 24.61 4.95 -11.46
C LEU A 77 25.41 4.51 -12.69
N THR A 78 25.01 4.93 -13.89
CA THR A 78 25.72 4.61 -15.13
C THR A 78 26.81 5.63 -15.40
N ASP A 79 26.51 6.93 -15.32
CA ASP A 79 27.39 8.01 -15.76
C ASP A 79 28.20 8.66 -14.65
N GLU A 80 27.73 8.62 -13.41
CA GLU A 80 28.37 9.28 -12.29
C GLU A 80 28.94 8.31 -11.24
N SER A 81 28.95 7.00 -11.52
CA SER A 81 29.43 6.02 -10.54
C SER A 81 30.90 6.26 -10.12
N PRO A 82 31.27 5.93 -8.88
CA PRO A 82 32.64 6.08 -8.39
C PRO A 82 33.66 5.24 -9.19
N VAL A 83 33.18 4.21 -9.91
CA VAL A 83 34.00 3.41 -10.82
C VAL A 83 34.47 4.22 -12.03
N LYS A 84 33.67 5.17 -12.54
CA LYS A 84 34.03 6.02 -13.68
C LYS A 84 34.92 7.21 -13.29
N PHE A 85 34.83 7.69 -12.04
CA PHE A 85 35.63 8.83 -11.56
C PHE A 85 37.00 8.46 -10.96
N GLY A 86 37.41 7.20 -11.06
CA GLY A 86 38.79 6.80 -10.70
C GLY A 86 39.13 6.86 -9.22
N GLY A 87 38.14 6.86 -8.31
CA GLY A 87 38.36 6.88 -6.87
C GLY A 87 37.08 6.77 -6.04
N GLU A 88 37.21 6.35 -4.78
CA GLU A 88 36.11 6.26 -3.80
C GLU A 88 35.58 7.64 -3.34
N SER A 89 36.15 8.73 -3.83
CA SER A 89 35.83 10.09 -3.42
C SER A 89 35.92 11.05 -4.61
N GLY A 90 34.82 11.73 -4.89
CA GLY A 90 34.70 12.76 -5.93
C GLY A 90 33.41 13.55 -5.72
N PRO A 91 33.30 14.80 -6.18
CA PRO A 91 32.11 15.61 -5.96
C PRO A 91 30.85 14.91 -6.48
N ILE A 92 29.72 15.12 -5.78
CA ILE A 92 28.41 14.66 -6.25
C ILE A 92 28.17 15.24 -7.63
N GLY A 93 27.90 14.37 -8.60
CA GLY A 93 27.69 14.78 -9.98
C GLY A 93 26.40 15.60 -10.14
N PRO A 94 26.30 16.36 -11.24
CA PRO A 94 25.15 17.23 -11.50
C PRO A 94 23.82 16.49 -11.54
N LEU A 95 23.77 15.23 -12.02
CA LEU A 95 22.54 14.44 -12.05
C LEU A 95 22.11 14.01 -10.65
N ALA A 96 23.07 13.62 -9.81
CA ALA A 96 22.80 13.33 -8.41
C ALA A 96 22.26 14.56 -7.66
N GLN A 97 22.78 15.76 -7.97
CA GLN A 97 22.27 17.01 -7.41
C GLN A 97 20.87 17.39 -7.94
N GLN A 98 20.57 17.05 -9.20
CA GLN A 98 19.24 17.17 -9.77
C GLN A 98 18.23 16.22 -9.08
N LEU A 99 18.61 14.96 -8.81
CA LEU A 99 17.77 13.99 -8.12
C LEU A 99 17.39 14.46 -6.71
N ILE A 100 18.35 15.05 -5.98
CA ILE A 100 18.16 15.57 -4.61
C ILE A 100 17.03 16.61 -4.53
N ASN A 101 16.85 17.39 -5.60
CA ASN A 101 15.84 18.45 -5.68
C ASN A 101 14.71 18.10 -6.66
N HIS A 102 14.55 16.82 -7.03
CA HIS A 102 13.63 16.43 -8.07
C HIS A 102 12.18 16.39 -7.57
N LYS A 103 11.30 17.13 -8.23
CA LYS A 103 9.88 17.28 -7.86
C LYS A 103 9.14 15.95 -7.73
N SER A 104 9.48 14.95 -8.55
CA SER A 104 8.84 13.61 -8.49
C SER A 104 9.03 12.93 -7.13
N VAL A 105 10.13 13.21 -6.42
CA VAL A 105 10.40 12.64 -5.09
C VAL A 105 9.42 13.21 -4.06
N ASP A 106 9.17 14.53 -4.12
CA ASP A 106 8.23 15.20 -3.22
C ASP A 106 6.78 14.80 -3.51
N ILE A 107 6.41 14.67 -4.79
CA ILE A 107 5.08 14.21 -5.20
C ILE A 107 4.84 12.76 -4.71
N LEU A 108 5.83 11.89 -4.88
CA LEU A 108 5.75 10.51 -4.42
C LEU A 108 5.63 10.44 -2.88
N SER A 109 6.42 11.25 -2.16
CA SER A 109 6.37 11.37 -0.70
C SER A 109 4.98 11.80 -0.19
N GLY A 110 4.39 12.81 -0.82
CA GLY A 110 3.03 13.29 -0.48
C GLY A 110 1.93 12.26 -0.76
N SER A 111 2.16 11.36 -1.71
CA SER A 111 1.16 10.38 -2.17
C SER A 111 1.33 8.99 -1.52
N LEU A 112 2.28 8.80 -0.60
CA LEU A 112 2.54 7.50 0.01
C LEU A 112 1.32 6.88 0.68
N ARG A 113 0.43 7.69 1.27
CA ARG A 113 -0.76 7.18 1.97
C ARG A 113 -1.82 6.60 1.04
N SER A 114 -1.92 7.12 -0.19
CA SER A 114 -2.92 6.68 -1.16
C SER A 114 -2.47 5.47 -1.98
N LEU A 115 -1.20 5.06 -1.91
CA LEU A 115 -0.64 3.99 -2.74
C LEU A 115 -1.00 2.55 -2.32
N GLY A 116 -1.81 2.36 -1.26
CA GLY A 116 -2.25 1.03 -0.82
C GLY A 116 -1.07 0.05 -0.65
N ASP A 117 -1.12 -1.06 -1.36
CA ASP A 117 -0.12 -2.15 -1.29
C ASP A 117 1.26 -1.76 -1.84
N ALA A 118 1.33 -0.78 -2.75
CA ALA A 118 2.60 -0.28 -3.28
C ALA A 118 3.33 0.67 -2.31
N ARG A 119 2.63 1.14 -1.26
CA ARG A 119 3.14 2.11 -0.28
C ARG A 119 4.47 1.69 0.34
N GLU A 120 4.62 0.43 0.73
CA GLU A 120 5.83 -0.06 1.39
C GLU A 120 7.06 0.17 0.51
N LYS A 121 6.97 -0.23 -0.77
CA LYS A 121 8.07 -0.09 -1.73
C LYS A 121 8.30 1.36 -2.14
N ALA A 122 7.24 2.13 -2.38
CA ALA A 122 7.35 3.56 -2.64
C ALA A 122 8.00 4.32 -1.47
N SER A 123 7.67 3.95 -0.22
CA SER A 123 8.29 4.56 0.97
C SER A 123 9.77 4.24 1.08
N ALA A 124 10.19 3.03 0.68
CA ALA A 124 11.59 2.65 0.62
C ALA A 124 12.37 3.44 -0.45
N VAL A 125 11.75 3.76 -1.58
CA VAL A 125 12.34 4.65 -2.60
C VAL A 125 12.60 6.03 -1.99
N VAL A 126 11.55 6.65 -1.45
CA VAL A 126 11.60 8.00 -0.86
C VAL A 126 12.60 8.06 0.29
N PHE A 127 12.59 7.07 1.19
CA PHE A 127 13.51 6.98 2.32
C PHE A 127 14.97 6.92 1.87
N ASN A 128 15.30 6.05 0.90
CA ASN A 128 16.68 5.92 0.44
C ASN A 128 17.16 7.17 -0.29
N ILE A 129 16.29 7.87 -1.02
CA ILE A 129 16.61 9.14 -1.67
C ILE A 129 16.85 10.26 -0.64
N TYR A 130 15.99 10.40 0.37
CA TYR A 130 16.23 11.37 1.45
C TYR A 130 17.51 11.06 2.21
N ARG A 131 17.79 9.77 2.49
CA ARG A 131 19.04 9.40 3.15
C ARG A 131 20.27 9.68 2.29
N ALA A 132 20.16 9.50 0.97
CA ALA A 132 21.20 9.90 0.03
C ALA A 132 21.39 11.43 0.04
N ARG A 133 20.31 12.22 0.08
CA ARG A 133 20.36 13.68 0.23
C ARG A 133 21.04 14.12 1.53
N GLU A 134 20.76 13.49 2.65
CA GLU A 134 21.43 13.81 3.93
C GLU A 134 22.94 13.54 3.85
N LEU A 135 23.35 12.42 3.24
CA LEU A 135 24.76 12.09 3.04
C LEU A 135 25.47 13.06 2.09
N ALA A 136 24.71 13.65 1.16
CA ALA A 136 25.18 14.63 0.20
C ALA A 136 25.38 16.03 0.78
N GLN A 137 24.59 16.38 1.80
CA GLN A 137 24.60 17.71 2.44
C GLN A 137 25.46 17.77 3.72
N GLY A 138 25.99 16.63 4.19
CA GLY A 138 26.84 16.54 5.37
C GLY A 138 28.23 17.18 5.18
N GLU A 139 28.74 17.81 6.26
CA GLU A 139 29.95 18.64 6.28
C GLU A 139 31.25 17.93 5.84
N VAL A 140 32.14 18.73 5.25
CA VAL A 140 33.35 18.34 4.50
C VAL A 140 34.50 18.05 5.45
N ASP A 141 34.71 16.77 5.79
CA ASP A 141 36.00 16.28 6.33
C ASP A 141 36.19 14.81 5.97
N GLN A 142 37.38 14.22 6.20
CA GLN A 142 37.84 12.87 5.76
C GLN A 142 36.83 11.68 5.84
N VAL A 143 35.73 11.85 6.58
CA VAL A 143 34.50 11.06 6.54
C VAL A 143 33.85 10.99 5.13
N GLN A 144 34.16 11.92 4.22
CA GLN A 144 33.55 12.04 2.89
C GLN A 144 33.69 10.78 2.02
N VAL A 145 34.84 10.10 2.00
CA VAL A 145 35.03 8.86 1.21
C VAL A 145 34.02 7.77 1.61
N ARG A 146 33.78 7.60 2.93
CA ARG A 146 32.76 6.68 3.45
C ARG A 146 31.33 7.18 3.20
N SER A 147 31.13 8.50 3.09
CA SER A 147 29.83 9.09 2.76
C SER A 147 29.43 8.80 1.30
N TYR A 148 30.39 8.84 0.36
CA TYR A 148 30.16 8.59 -1.06
C TYR A 148 29.78 7.14 -1.37
N LYS A 149 30.50 6.16 -0.82
CA LYS A 149 30.12 4.74 -0.98
C LYS A 149 28.70 4.49 -0.47
N LYS A 150 28.39 5.01 0.72
CA LYS A 150 27.04 4.91 1.31
C LYS A 150 25.99 5.63 0.48
N PHE A 151 26.31 6.77 -0.12
CA PHE A 151 25.43 7.50 -1.01
C PHE A 151 25.01 6.63 -2.21
N TYR A 152 25.97 6.06 -2.94
CA TYR A 152 25.66 5.20 -4.09
C TYR A 152 25.01 3.87 -3.69
N GLU A 153 25.33 3.31 -2.53
CA GLU A 153 24.60 2.16 -1.96
C GLU A 153 23.11 2.51 -1.71
N ARG A 154 22.82 3.71 -1.21
CA ARG A 154 21.44 4.19 -1.05
C ARG A 154 20.75 4.39 -2.39
N LEU A 155 21.44 4.94 -3.39
CA LEU A 155 20.86 5.05 -4.74
C LEU A 155 20.56 3.69 -5.36
N ARG A 156 21.43 2.69 -5.21
CA ARG A 156 21.13 1.31 -5.65
C ARG A 156 19.94 0.72 -4.91
N ALA A 157 19.85 0.91 -3.60
CA ALA A 157 18.69 0.48 -2.82
C ALA A 157 17.39 1.18 -3.30
N ALA A 158 17.46 2.47 -3.63
CA ALA A 158 16.34 3.21 -4.21
C ALA A 158 15.98 2.71 -5.61
N GLN A 159 16.95 2.32 -6.45
CA GLN A 159 16.72 1.72 -7.76
C GLN A 159 15.96 0.39 -7.64
N THR A 160 16.44 -0.50 -6.77
CA THR A 160 15.79 -1.79 -6.50
C THR A 160 14.38 -1.58 -5.96
N ALA A 161 14.20 -0.66 -5.01
CA ALA A 161 12.88 -0.34 -4.47
C ALA A 161 11.95 0.27 -5.54
N SER A 162 12.49 1.04 -6.49
CA SER A 162 11.70 1.62 -7.58
C SER A 162 11.21 0.54 -8.55
N SER A 163 12.07 -0.42 -8.90
CA SER A 163 11.68 -1.61 -9.68
C SER A 163 10.57 -2.40 -8.97
N GLN A 164 10.78 -2.73 -7.69
CA GLN A 164 9.78 -3.45 -6.89
C GLN A 164 8.47 -2.68 -6.74
N CYS A 165 8.53 -1.35 -6.68
CA CYS A 165 7.36 -0.50 -6.65
C CYS A 165 6.60 -0.57 -7.98
N LEU A 166 7.29 -0.51 -9.12
CA LEU A 166 6.68 -0.67 -10.44
C LEU A 166 6.06 -2.06 -10.61
N ASP A 167 6.74 -3.13 -10.19
CA ASP A 167 6.21 -4.49 -10.23
C ASP A 167 4.94 -4.61 -9.40
N LYS A 168 4.89 -3.97 -8.23
CA LYS A 168 3.68 -3.95 -7.39
C LYS A 168 2.54 -3.17 -8.02
N ILE A 169 2.83 -2.03 -8.64
CA ILE A 169 1.84 -1.26 -9.37
C ILE A 169 1.29 -2.09 -10.55
N ASP A 170 2.15 -2.82 -11.27
CA ASP A 170 1.73 -3.71 -12.37
C ASP A 170 0.85 -4.88 -11.89
N ILE A 171 1.19 -5.50 -10.76
CA ILE A 171 0.34 -6.52 -10.12
C ILE A 171 -1.04 -5.95 -9.76
N MET A 172 -1.11 -4.71 -9.27
CA MET A 172 -2.38 -4.05 -8.96
C MET A 172 -3.25 -3.85 -10.21
N PHE A 173 -2.64 -3.61 -11.38
CA PHE A 173 -3.38 -3.49 -12.65
C PHE A 173 -3.79 -4.84 -13.24
N THR A 174 -2.89 -5.83 -13.22
CA THR A 174 -3.14 -7.16 -13.81
C THR A 174 -4.17 -7.96 -13.02
N GLY A 175 -4.21 -7.81 -11.70
CA GLY A 175 -5.28 -8.36 -10.86
C GLY A 175 -6.68 -7.86 -11.24
N HIS A 176 -6.77 -6.69 -11.88
CA HIS A 176 -8.05 -6.10 -12.30
C HIS A 176 -8.57 -6.63 -13.65
N VAL A 177 -7.73 -7.25 -14.47
CA VAL A 177 -8.15 -7.78 -15.79
C VAL A 177 -8.87 -9.13 -15.67
N GLY A 178 -8.63 -9.89 -14.59
CA GLY A 178 -9.21 -11.22 -14.37
C GLY A 178 -10.65 -11.23 -13.82
N ASP A 179 -11.11 -10.15 -13.18
CA ASP A 179 -12.43 -10.11 -12.52
C ASP A 179 -13.59 -9.68 -13.45
N TYR A 180 -13.31 -9.41 -14.74
CA TYR A 180 -14.30 -9.05 -15.75
C TYR A 180 -14.48 -10.11 -16.85
N ALA A 181 -13.91 -11.32 -16.68
CA ALA A 181 -14.08 -12.47 -17.58
C ALA A 181 -14.96 -13.54 -16.92
#